data_AF-A0A2L0EHK1-F1
#
_entry.id   AF-A0A2L0EHK1-F1
#
_cell.length_a   1.000
_cell.length_b   1.000
_cell.length_c   1.000
_cell.angle_alpha   90.00
_cell.angle_beta   90.00
_cell.angle_gamma   90.00
#
_symmetry.space_group_name_H-M   'P 1'
#
loop_
_entity.id
_entity.type
_entity.pdbx_description
1 polymer ?
#
loop_
_entity_poly.entity_id
_entity_poly.type
_entity_poly.pdbx_seq_one_letter_code
_entity_poly.pdbx_strand_id
1 'polypeptide(L)'
;MSTSRLAAARSALRDSLLGASPVGAHATHGAGQPGVTGLLDVAGSVASWGPPAPRALPSLHAVLSIGLLGAIRSERDDRAGGEVWLSGVATRPCGYELPAELHAVIVLLDPWAIPAWFGIDAGSLVDRRIDLRDAIGAAPVARLLSAVRCAGTPHGRLLSVRRWVAALPPRAATPAPLRDARLAERDAAGLARALGVSLRQSERLLLRHHGVTLREMKSIRRFQRALERFEHDLSWAALSVDAGFADQSHLCRAVRRYAGMTPAALRGAAGASLIAPLYQPLGCRDRFVAI
;
A
#
# COMPACT_ATOMS: atom_id res chain seq x y z
N MET A 1 8.66 38.77 3.93
CA MET A 1 7.22 38.40 3.96
C MET A 1 6.97 37.58 5.21
N SER A 2 6.16 38.10 6.13
CA SER A 2 6.04 37.65 7.53
C SER A 2 5.54 36.21 7.66
N THR A 3 6.19 35.44 8.54
CA THR A 3 5.86 34.09 9.00
C THR A 3 4.40 33.91 9.44
N SER A 4 3.70 35.00 9.82
CA SER A 4 2.29 34.92 10.21
C SER A 4 1.32 34.74 9.03
N ARG A 5 1.66 35.22 7.81
CA ARG A 5 0.83 35.01 6.61
C ARG A 5 0.95 33.57 6.08
N LEU A 6 2.12 32.95 6.21
CA LEU A 6 2.35 31.53 5.88
C LEU A 6 1.70 30.59 6.90
N ALA A 7 1.71 30.94 8.19
CA ALA A 7 0.99 30.19 9.22
C ALA A 7 -0.54 30.29 9.06
N ALA A 8 -1.07 31.47 8.72
CA ALA A 8 -2.49 31.66 8.44
C ALA A 8 -2.95 30.95 7.15
N ALA A 9 -2.12 30.95 6.09
CA ALA A 9 -2.38 30.15 4.89
C ALA A 9 -2.29 28.63 5.17
N ARG A 10 -1.38 28.18 6.03
CA ARG A 10 -1.29 26.78 6.49
C ARG A 10 -2.48 26.37 7.35
N SER A 11 -3.02 27.24 8.20
CA SER A 11 -4.26 26.99 8.94
C SER A 11 -5.44 26.95 7.99
N ALA A 12 -5.60 27.93 7.10
CA ALA A 12 -6.69 27.94 6.13
C ALA A 12 -6.66 26.75 5.15
N LEU A 13 -5.49 26.28 4.72
CA LEU A 13 -5.35 25.08 3.88
C LEU A 13 -5.61 23.81 4.70
N ARG A 14 -5.13 23.74 5.95
CA ARG A 14 -5.38 22.63 6.88
C ARG A 14 -6.86 22.57 7.28
N ASP A 15 -7.51 23.69 7.51
CA ASP A 15 -8.93 23.82 7.88
C ASP A 15 -9.83 23.63 6.65
N SER A 16 -9.36 23.96 5.44
CA SER A 16 -10.01 23.58 4.18
C SER A 16 -9.84 22.10 3.85
N LEU A 17 -8.76 21.45 4.30
CA LEU A 17 -8.51 19.99 4.17
C LEU A 17 -9.15 19.18 5.31
N LEU A 18 -9.34 19.77 6.50
CA LEU A 18 -10.04 19.18 7.65
C LEU A 18 -11.56 19.46 7.60
N GLY A 19 -11.99 20.56 6.96
CA GLY A 19 -13.39 20.88 6.68
C GLY A 19 -13.94 20.18 5.43
N ALA A 20 -13.07 19.63 4.58
CA ALA A 20 -13.41 18.76 3.47
C ALA A 20 -12.77 17.39 3.69
N SER A 21 -13.33 16.57 4.58
CA SER A 21 -13.02 15.13 4.57
C SER A 21 -13.90 14.49 3.51
N PRO A 22 -13.45 14.33 2.26
CA PRO A 22 -14.37 14.07 1.15
C PRO A 22 -14.61 12.56 1.01
N VAL A 23 -13.84 11.73 1.72
CA VAL A 23 -13.95 10.27 1.78
C VAL A 23 -13.89 9.81 3.24
N GLY A 24 -15.01 9.34 3.77
CA GLY A 24 -15.05 8.69 5.08
C GLY A 24 -14.34 7.34 5.03
N ALA A 25 -13.44 7.09 6.00
CA ALA A 25 -12.78 5.81 6.15
C ALA A 25 -13.08 5.18 7.51
N HIS A 26 -13.57 3.94 7.49
CA HIS A 26 -13.58 3.08 8.66
C HIS A 26 -12.49 2.04 8.50
N ALA A 27 -11.52 2.02 9.43
CA ALA A 27 -10.43 1.06 9.37
C ALA A 27 -10.45 0.13 10.57
N THR A 28 -10.00 -1.10 10.35
CA THR A 28 -9.72 -2.06 11.41
C THR A 28 -8.38 -2.74 11.13
N HIS A 29 -7.55 -2.89 12.16
CA HIS A 29 -6.33 -3.67 12.05
C HIS A 29 -6.68 -5.11 11.69
N GLY A 30 -5.81 -5.79 10.94
CA GLY A 30 -5.97 -7.22 10.59
C GLY A 30 -5.82 -8.19 11.77
N ALA A 31 -5.95 -7.70 13.01
CA ALA A 31 -5.73 -8.48 14.23
C ALA A 31 -6.52 -9.80 14.19
N GLY A 32 -5.78 -10.90 14.43
CA GLY A 32 -6.32 -12.27 14.44
C GLY A 32 -6.36 -12.98 13.08
N GLN A 33 -5.92 -12.36 11.98
CA GLN A 33 -5.92 -12.99 10.66
C GLN A 33 -4.54 -12.91 10.00
N PRO A 34 -3.72 -13.98 10.08
CA PRO A 34 -2.36 -13.97 9.54
C PRO A 34 -2.35 -13.56 8.07
N GLY A 35 -1.52 -12.59 7.67
CA GLY A 35 -1.40 -12.15 6.28
C GLY A 35 -2.35 -11.02 5.89
N VAL A 36 -3.32 -10.65 6.73
CA VAL A 36 -4.04 -9.37 6.64
C VAL A 36 -3.39 -8.39 7.60
N THR A 37 -2.86 -7.28 7.08
CA THR A 37 -2.26 -6.24 7.92
C THR A 37 -3.26 -5.13 8.25
N GLY A 38 -4.26 -4.91 7.38
CA GLY A 38 -5.31 -3.93 7.62
C GLY A 38 -6.48 -4.01 6.66
N LEU A 39 -7.60 -3.45 7.09
CA LEU A 39 -8.87 -3.43 6.36
C LEU A 39 -9.44 -2.01 6.42
N LEU A 40 -9.88 -1.49 5.28
CA LEU A 40 -10.47 -0.16 5.16
C LEU A 40 -11.76 -0.21 4.38
N ASP A 41 -12.78 0.46 4.88
CA ASP A 41 -14.02 0.80 4.16
C ASP A 41 -13.95 2.28 3.82
N VAL A 42 -13.95 2.60 2.54
CA VAL A 42 -13.61 3.92 2.02
C VAL A 42 -14.77 4.38 1.16
N ALA A 43 -15.47 5.45 1.56
CA ALA A 43 -16.65 5.96 0.86
C ALA A 43 -16.68 7.50 0.79
N GLY A 44 -16.88 8.07 -0.39
CA GLY A 44 -17.16 9.49 -0.55
C GLY A 44 -16.77 10.10 -1.90
N SER A 45 -16.81 11.43 -1.98
CA SER A 45 -16.47 12.21 -3.16
C SER A 45 -14.95 12.34 -3.33
N VAL A 46 -14.52 12.29 -4.57
CA VAL A 46 -13.12 12.36 -5.02
C VAL A 46 -12.84 13.65 -5.79
N ALA A 47 -13.89 14.43 -6.12
CA ALA A 47 -13.82 15.64 -6.94
C ALA A 47 -12.90 16.75 -6.39
N SER A 48 -12.41 16.63 -5.16
CA SER A 48 -11.46 17.56 -4.53
C SER A 48 -10.00 17.38 -4.95
N TRP A 49 -9.67 16.41 -5.81
CA TRP A 49 -8.25 16.03 -6.01
C TRP A 49 -7.49 16.86 -7.04
N GLY A 50 -8.18 17.46 -8.03
CA GLY A 50 -7.55 18.29 -9.07
C GLY A 50 -6.45 17.57 -9.87
N PRO A 51 -5.94 18.19 -10.95
CA PRO A 51 -4.71 17.72 -11.59
C PRO A 51 -3.46 18.15 -10.80
N PRO A 52 -2.37 17.36 -10.81
CA PRO A 52 -2.21 16.08 -11.52
C PRO A 52 -2.87 14.87 -10.82
N ALA A 53 -3.10 13.80 -11.60
CA ALA A 53 -3.69 12.58 -11.09
C ALA A 53 -2.82 11.95 -9.99
N PRO A 54 -3.45 11.45 -8.89
CA PRO A 54 -2.72 10.94 -7.74
C PRO A 54 -1.80 9.77 -8.12
N ARG A 55 -0.55 9.81 -7.64
CA ARG A 55 0.39 8.71 -7.77
C ARG A 55 0.64 8.02 -6.43
N ALA A 56 0.25 6.76 -6.32
CA ALA A 56 0.61 5.95 -5.16
C ALA A 56 2.10 5.62 -5.17
N LEU A 57 2.78 5.85 -4.05
CA LEU A 57 4.18 5.51 -3.88
C LEU A 57 4.38 4.00 -3.62
N PRO A 58 5.60 3.47 -3.81
CA PRO A 58 5.96 2.08 -3.53
C PRO A 58 5.50 1.59 -2.15
N SER A 59 4.96 0.38 -2.14
CA SER A 59 4.42 -0.27 -0.96
C SER A 59 4.82 -1.73 -0.96
N LEU A 60 5.36 -2.20 0.17
CA LEU A 60 5.66 -3.60 0.42
C LEU A 60 4.44 -4.44 0.77
N HIS A 61 3.25 -3.85 0.87
CA HIS A 61 2.00 -4.59 1.00
C HIS A 61 1.41 -4.89 -0.37
N ALA A 62 0.87 -6.09 -0.51
CA ALA A 62 -0.11 -6.41 -1.54
C ALA A 62 -1.48 -5.79 -1.18
N VAL A 63 -2.33 -5.61 -2.18
CA VAL A 63 -3.64 -4.95 -2.01
C VAL A 63 -4.72 -5.75 -2.67
N LEU A 64 -5.77 -6.06 -1.93
CA LEU A 64 -7.03 -6.49 -2.49
C LEU A 64 -8.03 -5.32 -2.42
N SER A 65 -8.47 -4.82 -3.57
CA SER A 65 -9.47 -3.74 -3.64
C SER A 65 -10.80 -4.27 -4.15
N ILE A 66 -11.88 -4.00 -3.42
CA ILE A 66 -13.25 -4.39 -3.73
C ILE A 66 -14.05 -3.10 -3.99
N GLY A 67 -14.33 -2.80 -5.25
CA GLY A 67 -15.16 -1.66 -5.66
C GLY A 67 -16.65 -1.96 -5.49
N LEU A 68 -17.35 -1.05 -4.80
CA LEU A 68 -18.80 -1.08 -4.59
C LEU A 68 -19.50 0.00 -5.39
N LEU A 69 -18.87 1.18 -5.51
CA LEU A 69 -19.32 2.29 -6.34
C LEU A 69 -18.10 2.93 -7.01
N GLY A 70 -18.23 3.19 -8.32
CA GLY A 70 -17.18 3.77 -9.13
C GLY A 70 -16.05 2.79 -9.47
N ALA A 71 -15.34 3.06 -10.55
CA ALA A 71 -14.26 2.19 -11.05
C ALA A 71 -12.89 2.82 -10.79
N ILE A 72 -12.10 2.20 -9.91
CA ILE A 72 -10.68 2.55 -9.72
C ILE A 72 -9.86 1.93 -10.86
N ARG A 73 -9.33 2.77 -11.76
CA ARG A 73 -8.43 2.33 -12.82
C ARG A 73 -6.99 2.63 -12.46
N SER A 74 -6.09 1.80 -12.95
CA SER A 74 -4.66 1.93 -12.73
C SER A 74 -3.91 1.77 -14.04
N GLU A 75 -2.77 2.46 -14.17
CA GLU A 75 -1.80 2.20 -15.25
C GLU A 75 -1.26 0.74 -15.23
N ARG A 76 -1.54 -0.01 -14.17
CA ARG A 76 -1.11 -1.40 -13.95
C ARG A 76 -2.19 -2.44 -14.22
N ASP A 77 -3.36 -2.01 -14.66
CA ASP A 77 -4.46 -2.92 -15.02
C ASP A 77 -4.04 -3.75 -16.24
N ASP A 78 -4.19 -5.07 -16.15
CA ASP A 78 -3.90 -5.99 -17.25
C ASP A 78 -5.03 -6.05 -18.29
N ARG A 79 -6.23 -5.57 -17.93
CA ARG A 79 -7.39 -5.42 -18.81
C ARG A 79 -8.34 -4.35 -18.30
N ALA A 80 -9.25 -3.90 -19.14
CA ALA A 80 -10.36 -3.06 -18.70
C ALA A 80 -11.37 -3.89 -17.90
N GLY A 81 -11.78 -3.37 -16.73
CA GLY A 81 -12.92 -3.91 -15.98
C GLY A 81 -12.56 -4.98 -14.94
N GLY A 82 -13.28 -4.93 -13.82
CA GLY A 82 -13.11 -5.76 -12.63
C GLY A 82 -13.60 -4.98 -11.41
N GLU A 83 -14.37 -5.64 -10.54
CA GLU A 83 -14.82 -5.05 -9.27
C GLU A 83 -13.89 -5.44 -8.11
N VAL A 84 -13.14 -6.53 -8.28
CA VAL A 84 -12.23 -7.04 -7.26
C VAL A 84 -10.86 -7.28 -7.87
N TRP A 85 -9.86 -6.59 -7.35
CA TRP A 85 -8.51 -6.61 -7.89
C TRP A 85 -7.48 -6.97 -6.86
N LEU A 86 -6.52 -7.81 -7.25
CA LEU A 86 -5.34 -8.14 -6.46
C LEU A 86 -4.12 -7.46 -7.07
N SER A 87 -3.50 -6.55 -6.31
CA SER A 87 -2.25 -5.88 -6.67
C SER A 87 -1.10 -6.46 -5.86
N GLY A 88 0.02 -6.74 -6.51
CA GLY A 88 1.24 -7.15 -5.81
C GLY A 88 2.00 -5.97 -5.18
N VAL A 89 3.24 -6.25 -4.78
CA VAL A 89 4.15 -5.23 -4.25
C VAL A 89 4.44 -4.18 -5.32
N ALA A 90 4.47 -2.92 -4.89
CA ALA A 90 4.84 -1.81 -5.76
C ALA A 90 6.29 -1.39 -5.49
N THR A 91 7.13 -1.36 -6.53
CA THR A 91 8.53 -0.89 -6.47
C THR A 91 8.76 0.44 -7.17
N ARG A 92 7.78 0.91 -7.93
CA ARG A 92 7.74 2.23 -8.56
C ARG A 92 6.42 2.96 -8.24
N PRO A 93 6.30 4.27 -8.49
CA PRO A 93 5.02 4.96 -8.42
C PRO A 93 3.97 4.37 -9.35
N CYS A 94 2.70 4.56 -9.04
CA CYS A 94 1.57 4.13 -9.85
C CYS A 94 0.53 5.23 -9.97
N GLY A 95 0.16 5.64 -11.19
CA GLY A 95 -1.02 6.46 -11.42
C GLY A 95 -2.32 5.70 -11.19
N TYR A 96 -3.30 6.38 -10.61
CA TYR A 96 -4.68 5.92 -10.51
C TYR A 96 -5.64 6.95 -11.08
N GLU A 97 -6.62 6.48 -11.85
CA GLU A 97 -7.79 7.27 -12.21
C GLU A 97 -8.93 6.83 -11.30
N LEU A 98 -9.52 7.81 -10.64
CA LEU A 98 -10.46 7.58 -9.58
C LEU A 98 -11.78 8.29 -9.92
N PRO A 99 -12.92 7.62 -9.69
CA PRO A 99 -14.24 8.14 -10.05
C PRO A 99 -14.61 9.31 -9.14
N ALA A 100 -15.50 10.21 -9.58
CA ALA A 100 -15.93 11.37 -8.76
C ALA A 100 -16.58 10.97 -7.42
N GLU A 101 -17.19 9.79 -7.37
CA GLU A 101 -17.65 9.15 -6.15
C GLU A 101 -17.07 7.73 -6.08
N LEU A 102 -16.50 7.40 -4.93
CA LEU A 102 -15.85 6.13 -4.68
C LEU A 102 -16.47 5.47 -3.46
N HIS A 103 -16.84 4.20 -3.59
CA HIS A 103 -17.01 3.30 -2.43
C HIS A 103 -16.22 2.03 -2.67
N ALA A 104 -15.24 1.75 -1.83
CA ALA A 104 -14.43 0.54 -1.92
C ALA A 104 -14.07 -0.01 -0.54
N VAL A 105 -13.88 -1.33 -0.48
CA VAL A 105 -13.21 -1.99 0.64
C VAL A 105 -11.80 -2.37 0.21
N ILE A 106 -10.80 -1.96 0.98
CA ILE A 106 -9.38 -2.20 0.72
C ILE A 106 -8.84 -3.14 1.80
N VAL A 107 -8.15 -4.19 1.37
CA VAL A 107 -7.44 -5.11 2.25
C VAL A 107 -5.95 -4.97 1.98
N LEU A 108 -5.19 -4.67 3.02
CA LEU A 108 -3.74 -4.71 3.01
C LEU A 108 -3.29 -6.10 3.40
N LEU A 109 -2.45 -6.67 2.54
CA LEU A 109 -1.97 -8.03 2.66
C LEU A 109 -0.45 -8.04 2.79
N ASP A 110 0.06 -8.91 3.64
CA ASP A 110 1.46 -9.30 3.53
C ASP A 110 1.68 -9.99 2.17
N PRO A 111 2.78 -9.72 1.45
CA PRO A 111 3.03 -10.31 0.14
C PRO A 111 3.01 -11.84 0.15
N TRP A 112 3.46 -12.46 1.24
CA TRP A 112 3.50 -13.91 1.37
C TRP A 112 2.11 -14.55 1.35
N ALA A 113 1.05 -13.78 1.63
CA ALA A 113 -0.33 -14.23 1.54
C ALA A 113 -0.76 -14.50 0.08
N ILE A 114 -0.10 -13.88 -0.91
CA ILE A 114 -0.42 -14.08 -2.34
C ILE A 114 -0.30 -15.56 -2.74
N PRO A 115 0.89 -16.21 -2.62
CA PRO A 115 1.00 -17.62 -2.94
C PRO A 115 0.17 -18.47 -1.99
N ALA A 116 0.07 -18.09 -0.71
CA ALA A 116 -0.64 -18.88 0.29
C ALA A 116 -2.14 -19.00 0.00
N TRP A 117 -2.80 -17.96 -0.49
CA TRP A 117 -4.26 -17.92 -0.66
C TRP A 117 -4.72 -17.98 -2.11
N PHE A 118 -3.92 -17.45 -3.03
CA PHE A 118 -4.28 -17.35 -4.44
C PHE A 118 -3.46 -18.30 -5.32
N GLY A 119 -2.42 -18.94 -4.78
CA GLY A 119 -1.57 -19.87 -5.54
C GLY A 119 -0.72 -19.19 -6.60
N ILE A 120 -0.56 -17.87 -6.49
CA ILE A 120 0.18 -17.03 -7.45
C ILE A 120 1.59 -16.78 -6.91
N ASP A 121 2.59 -16.82 -7.78
CA ASP A 121 3.93 -16.34 -7.44
C ASP A 121 3.89 -14.82 -7.21
N ALA A 122 4.23 -14.36 -6.01
CA ALA A 122 4.23 -12.92 -5.69
C ALA A 122 5.14 -12.12 -6.64
N GLY A 123 6.22 -12.72 -7.15
CA GLY A 123 7.11 -12.12 -8.15
C GLY A 123 6.43 -11.77 -9.46
N SER A 124 5.40 -12.53 -9.85
CA SER A 124 4.62 -12.27 -11.07
C SER A 124 3.68 -11.06 -10.97
N LEU A 125 3.39 -10.60 -9.75
CA LEU A 125 2.50 -9.47 -9.47
C LEU A 125 3.25 -8.18 -9.08
N VAL A 126 4.58 -8.19 -9.10
CA VAL A 126 5.37 -6.97 -8.83
C VAL A 126 5.00 -5.90 -9.86
N ASP A 127 4.59 -4.73 -9.37
CA ASP A 127 4.11 -3.61 -10.17
C ASP A 127 2.98 -3.95 -11.15
N ARG A 128 2.13 -4.91 -10.79
CA ARG A 128 0.96 -5.35 -11.56
C ARG A 128 -0.26 -5.55 -10.67
N ARG A 129 -1.44 -5.45 -11.26
CA ARG A 129 -2.68 -5.97 -10.66
C ARG A 129 -3.43 -6.85 -11.64
N ILE A 130 -4.15 -7.80 -11.09
CA ILE A 130 -5.00 -8.74 -11.82
C ILE A 130 -6.41 -8.68 -11.26
N ASP A 131 -7.37 -9.04 -12.08
CA ASP A 131 -8.71 -9.33 -11.62
C ASP A 131 -8.69 -10.61 -10.77
N LEU A 132 -9.26 -10.56 -9.56
CA LEU A 132 -9.24 -11.70 -8.66
C LEU A 132 -9.95 -12.93 -9.23
N ARG A 133 -10.89 -12.74 -10.18
CA ARG A 133 -11.59 -13.84 -10.86
C ARG A 133 -10.65 -14.76 -11.62
N ASP A 134 -9.53 -14.23 -12.13
CA ASP A 134 -8.54 -15.04 -12.86
C ASP A 134 -7.73 -15.92 -11.91
N ALA A 135 -7.66 -15.56 -10.62
CA ALA A 135 -6.93 -16.31 -9.61
C ALA A 135 -7.76 -17.41 -8.93
N ILE A 136 -9.02 -17.10 -8.59
CA ILE A 136 -9.86 -17.99 -7.77
C ILE A 136 -11.22 -18.33 -8.38
N GLY A 137 -11.50 -17.87 -9.60
CA GLY A 137 -12.75 -18.09 -10.31
C GLY A 137 -13.85 -17.07 -9.97
N ALA A 138 -14.87 -16.99 -10.83
CA ALA A 138 -15.95 -16.02 -10.70
C ALA A 138 -16.86 -16.24 -9.49
N ALA A 139 -17.19 -17.50 -9.15
CA ALA A 139 -18.16 -17.80 -8.10
C ALA A 139 -17.70 -17.38 -6.68
N PRO A 140 -16.44 -17.63 -6.25
CA PRO A 140 -15.95 -17.10 -4.97
C PRO A 140 -15.94 -15.57 -4.90
N VAL A 141 -15.60 -14.90 -6.01
CA VAL A 141 -15.58 -13.43 -6.10
C VAL A 141 -17.01 -12.86 -6.02
N ALA A 142 -17.97 -13.47 -6.73
CA ALA A 142 -19.37 -13.07 -6.69
C ALA A 142 -19.97 -13.21 -5.27
N ARG A 143 -19.64 -14.28 -4.56
CA ARG A 143 -20.06 -14.47 -3.15
C ARG A 143 -19.48 -13.39 -2.23
N LEU A 144 -18.20 -13.04 -2.40
CA LEU A 144 -17.58 -11.93 -1.65
C LEU A 144 -18.30 -10.61 -1.92
N LEU A 145 -18.48 -10.25 -3.20
CA LEU A 145 -19.17 -9.02 -3.59
C LEU A 145 -20.58 -8.95 -3.03
N SER A 146 -21.35 -10.04 -3.12
CA SER A 146 -22.68 -10.13 -2.55
C SER A 146 -22.66 -9.92 -1.03
N ALA A 147 -21.78 -10.61 -0.30
CA ALA A 147 -21.69 -10.49 1.15
C ALA A 147 -21.28 -9.08 1.62
N VAL A 148 -20.44 -8.38 0.85
CA VAL A 148 -20.04 -6.99 1.14
C VAL A 148 -21.18 -6.04 0.78
N ARG A 149 -21.86 -6.21 -0.36
CA ARG A 149 -22.99 -5.35 -0.75
C ARG A 149 -24.21 -5.47 0.18
N CYS A 150 -24.50 -6.68 0.65
CA CYS A 150 -25.60 -6.92 1.59
C CYS A 150 -25.31 -6.39 2.99
N ALA A 151 -24.05 -6.10 3.33
CA ALA A 151 -23.71 -5.50 4.60
C ALA A 151 -24.02 -4.00 4.59
N GLY A 152 -25.08 -3.61 5.31
CA GLY A 152 -25.57 -2.24 5.40
C GLY A 152 -24.68 -1.28 6.20
N THR A 153 -23.61 -1.76 6.84
CA THR A 153 -22.72 -0.92 7.67
C THR A 153 -21.24 -1.15 7.30
N PRO A 154 -20.37 -0.14 7.50
CA PRO A 154 -18.93 -0.30 7.28
C PRO A 154 -18.34 -1.48 8.06
N HIS A 155 -18.70 -1.61 9.35
CA HIS A 155 -18.26 -2.72 10.17
C HIS A 155 -18.71 -4.09 9.62
N GLY A 156 -19.97 -4.20 9.16
CA GLY A 156 -20.49 -5.41 8.54
C GLY A 156 -19.70 -5.81 7.29
N ARG A 157 -19.32 -4.83 6.46
CA ARG A 157 -18.52 -5.06 5.25
C ARG A 157 -17.12 -5.58 5.58
N LEU A 158 -16.45 -4.95 6.54
CA LEU A 158 -15.14 -5.42 7.00
C LEU A 158 -15.22 -6.84 7.59
N LEU A 159 -16.28 -7.16 8.34
CA LEU A 159 -16.50 -8.50 8.87
C LEU A 159 -16.76 -9.53 7.76
N SER A 160 -17.54 -9.19 6.72
CA SER A 160 -17.75 -10.04 5.54
C SER A 160 -16.43 -10.39 4.86
N VAL A 161 -15.54 -9.39 4.66
CA VAL A 161 -14.21 -9.62 4.10
C VAL A 161 -13.36 -10.52 5.00
N ARG A 162 -13.32 -10.26 6.32
CA ARG A 162 -12.56 -11.11 7.27
C ARG A 162 -13.02 -12.57 7.22
N ARG A 163 -14.33 -12.81 7.24
CA ARG A 163 -14.90 -14.16 7.14
C ARG A 163 -14.52 -14.83 5.82
N TRP A 164 -14.58 -14.09 4.72
CA TRP A 164 -14.21 -14.61 3.41
C TRP A 164 -12.73 -14.99 3.36
N VAL A 165 -11.81 -14.12 3.80
CA VAL A 165 -10.37 -14.43 3.86
C VAL A 165 -10.10 -15.65 4.75
N ALA A 166 -10.81 -15.79 5.88
CA ALA A 166 -10.62 -16.91 6.81
C ALA A 166 -11.10 -18.24 6.21
N ALA A 167 -12.04 -18.19 5.27
CA ALA A 167 -12.56 -19.35 4.56
C ALA A 167 -11.78 -19.70 3.29
N LEU A 168 -10.76 -18.91 2.91
CA LEU A 168 -9.92 -19.24 1.76
C LEU A 168 -9.11 -20.50 2.05
N PRO A 169 -9.16 -21.52 1.18
CA PRO A 169 -8.35 -22.71 1.35
C PRO A 169 -6.86 -22.35 1.16
N PRO A 170 -5.95 -22.94 1.97
CA PRO A 170 -4.53 -22.76 1.74
C PRO A 170 -4.13 -23.41 0.42
N ARG A 171 -3.44 -22.66 -0.45
CA ARG A 171 -2.95 -23.10 -1.77
C ARG A 171 -1.45 -23.35 -1.79
N ALA A 172 -0.68 -22.69 -0.91
CA ALA A 172 0.75 -22.93 -0.75
C ALA A 172 1.20 -22.73 0.69
N ALA A 173 2.16 -23.54 1.14
CA ALA A 173 2.81 -23.34 2.42
C ALA A 173 3.75 -22.12 2.35
N THR A 174 3.73 -21.29 3.39
CA THR A 174 4.70 -20.20 3.56
C THR A 174 5.62 -20.53 4.75
N PRO A 175 6.95 -20.63 4.53
CA PRO A 175 7.92 -20.80 5.61
C PRO A 175 7.76 -19.75 6.70
N ALA A 176 7.82 -20.16 7.97
CA ALA A 176 7.63 -19.26 9.11
C ALA A 176 8.54 -18.01 9.09
N PRO A 177 9.83 -18.10 8.75
CA PRO A 177 10.70 -16.91 8.66
C PRO A 177 10.24 -15.88 7.61
N LEU A 178 9.50 -16.28 6.58
CA LEU A 178 8.98 -15.35 5.56
C LEU A 178 7.68 -14.65 6.00
N ARG A 179 7.06 -15.09 7.11
CA ARG A 179 5.90 -14.46 7.74
C ARG A 179 6.28 -13.48 8.85
N ASP A 180 7.57 -13.37 9.15
CA ASP A 180 8.10 -12.50 10.21
C ASP A 180 7.98 -11.02 9.78
N ALA A 181 7.27 -10.20 10.57
CA ALA A 181 7.14 -8.77 10.32
C ALA A 181 8.51 -8.05 10.26
N ARG A 182 9.51 -8.59 10.99
CA ARG A 182 10.89 -8.10 11.05
C ARG A 182 11.78 -8.69 9.96
N LEU A 183 11.23 -9.34 8.93
CA LEU A 183 11.99 -9.95 7.83
C LEU A 183 13.05 -9.01 7.22
N ALA A 184 12.70 -7.75 6.97
CA ALA A 184 13.64 -6.80 6.37
C ALA A 184 14.76 -6.33 7.34
N GLU A 185 14.71 -6.68 8.62
CA GLU A 185 15.79 -6.39 9.57
C GLU A 185 16.90 -7.44 9.51
N ARG A 186 16.59 -8.63 8.99
CA ARG A 186 17.57 -9.72 8.80
C ARG A 186 18.56 -9.39 7.70
N ASP A 187 19.79 -9.88 7.81
CA ASP A 187 20.72 -9.99 6.69
C ASP A 187 20.44 -11.26 5.87
N ALA A 188 21.07 -11.38 4.70
CA ALA A 188 20.85 -12.51 3.81
C ALA A 188 21.25 -13.84 4.47
N ALA A 189 22.39 -13.86 5.18
CA ALA A 189 22.87 -15.03 5.90
C ALA A 189 21.96 -15.44 7.06
N GLY A 190 21.43 -14.47 7.82
CA GLY A 190 20.47 -14.71 8.89
C GLY A 190 19.13 -15.23 8.39
N LEU A 191 18.66 -14.77 7.22
CA LEU A 191 17.47 -15.32 6.58
C LEU A 191 17.70 -16.76 6.11
N ALA A 192 18.82 -17.03 5.43
CA ALA A 192 19.18 -18.37 4.97
C ALA A 192 19.29 -19.37 6.13
N ARG A 193 19.97 -18.99 7.23
CA ARG A 193 20.04 -19.79 8.47
C ARG A 193 18.67 -20.05 9.08
N ALA A 194 17.82 -19.03 9.19
CA ALA A 194 16.47 -19.19 9.75
C ALA A 194 15.58 -20.10 8.91
N LEU A 195 15.80 -20.13 7.59
CA LEU A 195 15.11 -21.03 6.67
C LEU A 195 15.74 -22.43 6.58
N GLY A 196 16.95 -22.62 7.09
CA GLY A 196 17.68 -23.88 6.98
C GLY A 196 18.12 -24.22 5.54
N VAL A 197 18.40 -23.21 4.71
CA VAL A 197 18.74 -23.38 3.28
C VAL A 197 19.96 -22.57 2.86
N SER A 198 20.47 -22.81 1.64
CA SER A 198 21.53 -21.97 1.06
C SER A 198 21.07 -20.52 0.81
N LEU A 199 22.02 -19.59 0.69
CA LEU A 199 21.74 -18.19 0.33
C LEU A 199 20.89 -18.08 -0.95
N ARG A 200 21.29 -18.79 -2.01
CA ARG A 200 20.56 -18.81 -3.29
C ARG A 200 19.12 -19.33 -3.16
N GLN A 201 18.91 -20.38 -2.36
CA GLN A 201 17.56 -20.89 -2.09
C GLN A 201 16.74 -19.89 -1.28
N SER A 202 17.35 -19.22 -0.29
CA SER A 202 16.67 -18.20 0.50
C SER A 202 16.23 -17.00 -0.34
N GLU A 203 17.05 -16.55 -1.29
CA GLU A 203 16.72 -15.49 -2.23
C GLU A 203 15.57 -15.88 -3.16
N ARG A 204 15.60 -17.11 -3.68
CA ARG A 204 14.52 -17.63 -4.53
C ARG A 204 13.19 -17.75 -3.78
N LEU A 205 13.23 -18.21 -2.52
CA LEU A 205 12.03 -18.27 -1.67
C LEU A 205 11.51 -16.86 -1.37
N LEU A 206 12.39 -15.92 -1.07
CA LEU A 206 11.99 -14.54 -0.83
C LEU A 206 11.34 -13.92 -2.06
N LEU A 207 11.92 -14.09 -3.26
CA LEU A 207 11.32 -13.62 -4.50
C LEU A 207 9.96 -14.25 -4.76
N ARG A 208 9.80 -15.56 -4.53
CA ARG A 208 8.52 -16.25 -4.74
C ARG A 208 7.41 -15.76 -3.81
N HIS A 209 7.74 -15.45 -2.56
CA HIS A 209 6.75 -15.07 -1.55
C HIS A 209 6.57 -13.57 -1.38
N HIS A 210 7.58 -12.76 -1.68
CA HIS A 210 7.54 -11.30 -1.49
C HIS A 210 7.71 -10.51 -2.78
N GLY A 211 8.06 -11.16 -3.89
CA GLY A 211 8.27 -10.54 -5.19
C GLY A 211 9.55 -9.73 -5.33
N VAL A 212 10.14 -9.28 -4.22
CA VAL A 212 11.33 -8.41 -4.20
C VAL A 212 12.49 -9.06 -3.45
N THR A 213 13.70 -8.66 -3.82
CA THR A 213 14.91 -9.09 -3.09
C THR A 213 14.96 -8.47 -1.69
N LEU A 214 15.76 -9.05 -0.79
CA LEU A 214 15.96 -8.51 0.56
C LEU A 214 16.56 -7.10 0.52
N ARG A 215 17.46 -6.86 -0.44
CA ARG A 215 18.06 -5.54 -0.67
C ARG A 215 17.00 -4.51 -1.07
N GLU A 216 16.13 -4.86 -2.00
CA GLU A 216 15.07 -3.98 -2.48
C GLU A 216 14.04 -3.71 -1.37
N MET A 217 13.63 -4.75 -0.64
CA MET A 217 12.75 -4.64 0.52
C MET A 217 13.31 -3.65 1.56
N LYS A 218 14.58 -3.79 1.92
CA LYS A 218 15.28 -2.85 2.84
C LYS A 218 15.31 -1.43 2.29
N SER A 219 15.54 -1.28 0.99
CA SER A 219 15.61 0.03 0.32
C SER A 219 14.25 0.73 0.33
N ILE A 220 13.17 0.02 0.02
CA ILE A 220 11.80 0.54 0.09
C ILE A 220 11.44 0.88 1.54
N ARG A 221 11.75 0.02 2.54
CA ARG A 221 11.49 0.35 3.95
C ARG A 221 12.22 1.61 4.42
N ARG A 222 13.47 1.81 4.03
CA ARG A 222 14.20 3.06 4.34
C ARG A 222 13.53 4.26 3.69
N PHE A 223 13.13 4.13 2.43
CA PHE A 223 12.41 5.19 1.72
C PHE A 223 11.08 5.52 2.42
N GLN A 224 10.29 4.51 2.79
CA GLN A 224 9.05 4.68 3.54
C GLN A 224 9.29 5.38 4.87
N ARG A 225 10.27 4.94 5.67
CA ARG A 225 10.68 5.62 6.93
C ARG A 225 11.07 7.08 6.72
N ALA A 226 11.75 7.39 5.61
CA ALA A 226 12.07 8.78 5.27
C ALA A 226 10.79 9.59 4.99
N LEU A 227 9.78 8.99 4.36
CA LEU A 227 8.51 9.67 4.15
C LEU A 227 7.72 9.82 5.46
N GLU A 228 7.72 8.83 6.35
CA GLU A 228 7.03 8.91 7.65
C GLU A 228 7.53 10.06 8.53
N ARG A 229 8.82 10.37 8.41
CA ARG A 229 9.48 11.48 9.10
C ARG A 229 9.59 12.72 8.24
N PHE A 230 9.04 12.71 7.02
CA PHE A 230 9.13 13.84 6.12
C PHE A 230 8.25 14.97 6.64
N GLU A 231 8.88 16.00 7.18
CA GLU A 231 8.25 17.28 7.46
C GLU A 231 8.84 18.34 6.52
N HIS A 232 8.00 19.30 6.11
CA HIS A 232 8.37 20.37 5.17
C HIS A 232 9.62 21.16 5.58
N ASP A 233 9.92 21.21 6.87
CA ASP A 233 10.98 22.03 7.44
C ASP A 233 12.26 21.20 7.73
N LEU A 234 12.24 19.88 7.55
CA LEU A 234 13.42 19.03 7.77
C LEU A 234 14.40 19.05 6.61
N SER A 235 15.70 19.11 6.94
CA SER A 235 16.77 19.02 5.94
C SER A 235 16.88 17.59 5.40
N TRP A 236 17.19 17.47 4.10
CA TRP A 236 17.40 16.16 3.47
C TRP A 236 18.57 15.38 4.08
N ALA A 237 19.57 16.09 4.62
CA ALA A 237 20.69 15.48 5.32
C ALA A 237 20.25 14.84 6.64
N ALA A 238 19.51 15.55 7.49
CA ALA A 238 18.96 15.00 8.73
C ALA A 238 18.05 13.81 8.45
N LEU A 239 17.16 13.94 7.47
CA LEU A 239 16.24 12.87 7.07
C LEU A 239 16.98 11.61 6.58
N SER A 240 18.12 11.77 5.92
CA SER A 240 18.92 10.64 5.43
C SER A 240 19.46 9.78 6.57
N VAL A 241 20.00 10.41 7.63
CA VAL A 241 20.52 9.72 8.81
C VAL A 241 19.39 9.01 9.55
N ASP A 242 18.30 9.72 9.79
CA ASP A 242 17.13 9.23 10.51
C ASP A 242 16.46 8.02 9.85
N ALA A 243 16.43 8.00 8.52
CA ALA A 243 15.86 6.92 7.74
C ALA A 243 16.86 5.77 7.46
N GLY A 244 18.11 5.90 7.91
CA GLY A 244 19.16 4.88 7.75
C GLY A 244 19.81 4.83 6.37
N PHE A 245 19.84 5.95 5.64
CA PHE A 245 20.67 6.12 4.45
C PHE A 245 22.10 6.51 4.83
N ALA A 246 23.07 6.13 3.99
CA ALA A 246 24.48 6.48 4.21
C ALA A 246 24.73 7.99 4.15
N ASP A 247 24.01 8.69 3.25
CA ASP A 247 24.10 10.14 3.08
C ASP A 247 22.86 10.68 2.33
N GLN A 248 22.81 12.01 2.21
CA GLN A 248 21.79 12.74 1.47
C GLN A 248 21.70 12.32 -0.01
N SER A 249 22.83 12.02 -0.66
CA SER A 249 22.84 11.63 -2.07
C SER A 249 22.15 10.29 -2.30
N HIS A 250 22.33 9.34 -1.38
CA HIS A 250 21.62 8.05 -1.39
C HIS A 250 20.12 8.23 -1.18
N LEU A 251 19.69 9.08 -0.24
CA LEU A 251 18.28 9.42 -0.08
C LEU A 251 17.71 10.08 -1.34
N CYS A 252 18.43 11.05 -1.91
CA CYS A 252 18.05 11.75 -3.14
C CYS A 252 17.87 10.81 -4.34
N ARG A 253 18.70 9.76 -4.45
CA ARG A 253 18.56 8.72 -5.48
C ARG A 253 17.35 7.83 -5.20
N ALA A 254 17.12 7.46 -3.94
CA ALA A 254 15.94 6.69 -3.55
C ALA A 254 14.64 7.45 -3.83
N VAL A 255 14.59 8.75 -3.54
CA VAL A 255 13.45 9.62 -3.88
C VAL A 255 13.18 9.62 -5.39
N ARG A 256 14.20 9.81 -6.23
CA ARG A 256 14.02 9.77 -7.69
C ARG A 256 13.51 8.40 -8.17
N ARG A 257 14.07 7.32 -7.63
CA ARG A 257 13.68 5.95 -7.98
C ARG A 257 12.24 5.63 -7.57
N TYR A 258 11.90 5.91 -6.31
CA TYR A 258 10.67 5.44 -5.69
C TYR A 258 9.53 6.45 -5.75
N ALA A 259 9.80 7.75 -5.75
CA ALA A 259 8.78 8.78 -5.96
C ALA A 259 8.61 9.16 -7.44
N GLY A 260 9.56 8.80 -8.30
CA GLY A 260 9.53 9.19 -9.72
C GLY A 260 9.72 10.68 -9.94
N MET A 261 10.15 11.43 -8.92
CA MET A 261 10.29 12.88 -8.94
C MET A 261 11.53 13.34 -8.17
N THR A 262 11.90 14.61 -8.31
CA THR A 262 13.04 15.17 -7.58
C THR A 262 12.69 15.40 -6.10
N PRO A 263 13.67 15.45 -5.18
CA PRO A 263 13.41 15.83 -3.79
C PRO A 263 12.70 17.18 -3.64
N ALA A 264 13.02 18.17 -4.48
CA ALA A 264 12.34 19.46 -4.47
C ALA A 264 10.86 19.34 -4.87
N ALA A 265 10.56 18.57 -5.92
CA ALA A 265 9.18 18.30 -6.33
C ALA A 265 8.40 17.52 -5.26
N LEU A 266 9.03 16.50 -4.65
CA LEU A 266 8.43 15.74 -3.55
C LEU A 266 8.10 16.65 -2.36
N ARG A 267 8.98 17.61 -2.03
CA ARG A 267 8.70 18.60 -0.98
C ARG A 267 7.48 19.45 -1.33
N GLY A 268 7.37 19.94 -2.57
CA GLY A 268 6.18 20.65 -3.02
C GLY A 268 4.89 19.82 -2.93
N ALA A 269 4.96 18.53 -3.30
CA ALA A 269 3.84 17.61 -3.32
C ALA A 269 3.42 17.08 -1.93
N ALA A 270 4.34 16.93 -0.99
CA ALA A 270 4.12 16.32 0.32
C ALA A 270 3.15 17.09 1.23
N GLY A 271 2.83 18.35 0.90
CA GLY A 271 1.77 19.11 1.57
C GLY A 271 0.34 18.64 1.23
N ALA A 272 0.18 17.71 0.29
CA ALA A 272 -1.10 17.38 -0.32
C ALA A 272 -1.39 15.87 -0.40
N SER A 273 -0.88 15.04 0.54
CA SER A 273 -1.23 13.62 0.51
C SER A 273 -2.68 13.39 0.94
N LEU A 274 -3.58 13.24 -0.04
CA LEU A 274 -5.04 13.14 0.16
C LEU A 274 -5.50 11.75 0.63
N ILE A 275 -4.68 10.72 0.42
CA ILE A 275 -5.00 9.33 0.77
C ILE A 275 -4.29 8.85 2.04
N ALA A 276 -3.18 9.49 2.44
CA ALA A 276 -2.48 9.17 3.68
C ALA A 276 -3.40 9.19 4.93
N PRO A 277 -4.36 10.14 5.07
CA PRO A 277 -5.31 10.12 6.19
C PRO A 277 -6.20 8.87 6.23
N LEU A 278 -6.51 8.25 5.08
CA LEU A 278 -7.32 7.03 5.02
C LEU A 278 -6.57 5.84 5.65
N TYR A 279 -5.25 5.79 5.51
CA TYR A 279 -4.40 4.71 6.03
C TYR A 279 -3.87 4.97 7.44
N GLN A 280 -3.92 6.22 7.91
CA GLN A 280 -3.46 6.63 9.24
C GLN A 280 -4.06 5.80 10.41
N PRO A 281 -5.35 5.42 10.41
CA PRO A 281 -5.94 4.61 11.49
C PRO A 281 -5.40 3.17 11.56
N LEU A 282 -4.73 2.67 10.51
CA LEU A 282 -4.05 1.37 10.50
C LEU A 282 -2.60 1.45 11.00
N GLY A 283 -2.17 2.62 11.49
CA GLY A 283 -0.76 2.89 11.77
C GLY A 283 0.13 2.88 10.51
N CYS A 284 -0.47 2.74 9.32
CA CYS A 284 0.22 2.69 8.04
C CYS A 284 0.41 4.11 7.53
N ARG A 285 1.57 4.71 7.86
CA ARG A 285 2.00 6.00 7.30
C ARG A 285 2.67 5.83 5.93
N ASP A 286 2.98 4.59 5.55
CA ASP A 286 3.76 4.22 4.36
C ASP A 286 3.09 4.52 3.00
N ARG A 287 1.80 4.86 2.98
CA ARG A 287 1.03 5.08 1.75
C ARG A 287 0.85 6.55 1.46
N PHE A 288 1.96 7.15 1.09
CA PHE A 288 1.96 8.45 0.45
C PHE A 288 1.42 8.30 -0.96
N VAL A 289 0.40 9.08 -1.27
CA VAL A 289 0.16 9.53 -2.63
C VAL A 289 0.92 10.84 -2.79
N ALA A 290 1.84 10.88 -3.75
CA ALA A 290 2.41 12.13 -4.21
C ALA A 290 1.53 12.64 -5.35
N ILE A 291 1.13 13.91 -5.27
CA ILE A 291 0.47 14.64 -6.36
C ILE A 291 1.56 15.07 -7.34
#